data_AF-A0A845F7A4-F1
#
_entry.id   AF-A0A845F7A4-F1
#
_cell.length_a   1.000
_cell.length_b   1.000
_cell.length_c   1.000
_cell.angle_alpha   90.00
_cell.angle_beta   90.00
_cell.angle_gamma   90.00
#
_symmetry.space_group_name_H-M   'P 1'
#
loop_
_entity.id
_entity.type
_entity.pdbx_description
1 polymer ?
#
loop_
_entity_poly.entity_id
_entity_poly.type
_entity_poly.pdbx_seq_one_letter_code
_entity_poly.pdbx_strand_id
1 'polypeptide(L)' 'MKQYSVVPNKDVTGWFVKIEDVAPTDLYDERDTAVAKAEEIAKENKPSKLQILDQNHEVEEERTY' A
#
# COMPACT_ATOMS: atom_id res chain seq x y z
N MET A 1 10.52 0.59 12.05
CA MET A 1 9.30 -0.14 11.70
C MET A 1 9.02 0.22 10.26
N LYS A 2 9.05 -0.73 9.32
CA LYS A 2 8.89 -0.39 7.89
C LYS A 2 7.46 0.08 7.64
N GLN A 3 7.30 1.18 6.90
CA GLN A 3 5.98 1.65 6.48
C GLN A 3 5.71 1.27 5.03
N TYR A 4 4.50 0.75 4.81
CA TYR A 4 3.94 0.40 3.52
C TYR A 4 2.68 1.21 3.29
N SER A 5 2.46 1.68 2.07
CA SER A 5 1.26 2.44 1.72
C SER A 5 0.68 1.96 0.41
N VAL A 6 -0.64 1.74 0.37
CA VAL A 6 -1.38 1.47 -0.87
C VAL A 6 -2.06 2.76 -1.29
N VAL A 7 -1.71 3.27 -2.47
CA VAL A 7 -2.22 4.55 -2.96
C VAL A 7 -2.73 4.44 -4.39
N PRO A 8 -3.81 5.14 -4.77
CA PRO A 8 -4.23 5.16 -6.17
C PRO A 8 -3.20 5.90 -7.03
N ASN A 9 -3.18 5.60 -8.33
CA ASN A 9 -2.49 6.43 -9.32
C ASN A 9 -3.28 7.73 -9.57
N LYS A 10 -2.68 8.67 -10.32
CA LYS A 10 -3.27 9.99 -10.58
C LYS A 10 -4.66 9.93 -11.21
N ASP A 11 -4.90 8.90 -12.03
CA ASP A 11 -6.14 8.74 -12.79
C ASP A 11 -7.14 7.80 -12.08
N VAL A 12 -6.82 7.28 -10.88
CA VAL A 12 -7.61 6.30 -10.11
C VAL A 12 -7.97 5.05 -10.94
N THR A 13 -7.08 4.66 -11.84
CA THR A 13 -7.19 3.46 -12.68
C THR A 13 -6.33 2.30 -12.19
N GLY A 14 -5.48 2.54 -11.19
CA GLY A 14 -4.67 1.51 -10.57
C GLY A 14 -4.11 1.95 -9.22
N TRP A 15 -3.47 1.02 -8.53
CA TRP A 15 -3.05 1.12 -7.14
C TRP A 15 -1.58 0.74 -7.01
N PHE A 16 -0.81 1.66 -6.45
CA PHE A 16 0.60 1.48 -6.15
C PHE A 16 0.80 0.95 -4.75
N VAL A 17 1.70 -0.01 -4.61
CA VAL A 17 2.28 -0.39 -3.32
C VAL A 17 3.58 0.38 -3.14
N LYS A 18 3.60 1.29 -2.16
CA LYS A 18 4.76 2.08 -1.77
C LYS A 18 5.41 1.49 -0.53
N ILE A 19 6.73 1.49 -0.53
CA ILE A 19 7.54 1.16 0.65
C ILE A 19 8.27 2.45 1.03
N GLU A 20 8.30 2.77 2.32
CA GLU A 20 9.08 3.90 2.83
C GLU A 20 10.52 3.87 2.27
N ASP A 21 11.00 5.02 1.81
CA ASP A 21 12.31 5.21 1.19
C ASP A 21 12.57 4.40 -0.11
N VAL A 22 11.55 3.81 -0.73
CA VAL A 22 11.67 3.10 -2.01
C VAL A 22 10.66 3.63 -3.03
N ALA A 23 11.09 3.80 -4.28
CA ALA A 23 10.19 4.14 -5.37
C ALA A 23 9.12 3.03 -5.54
N PRO A 24 7.84 3.38 -5.82
CA PRO A 24 6.80 2.38 -6.05
C PRO A 24 7.19 1.52 -7.26
N THR A 25 7.30 0.21 -7.07
CA THR A 25 7.71 -0.72 -8.13
C THR A 25 6.51 -1.30 -8.87
N ASP A 26 5.42 -1.53 -8.17
CA ASP A 26 4.31 -2.32 -8.66
C ASP A 26 3.01 -1.51 -8.70
N LEU A 27 2.38 -1.52 -9.88
CA LEU A 27 1.05 -0.99 -10.13
C LEU A 27 0.10 -2.17 -10.35
N TYR A 28 -1.01 -2.15 -9.64
CA TYR A 28 -2.07 -3.15 -9.75
C TYR A 28 -3.36 -2.49 -10.22
N ASP A 29 -4.09 -3.11 -11.13
CA ASP A 29 -5.35 -2.55 -11.61
C ASP A 29 -6.44 -2.56 -10.52
N GLU A 30 -6.42 -3.58 -9.67
CA GLU A 30 -7.40 -3.77 -8.60
C GLU A 30 -6.84 -3.41 -7.22
N ARG A 31 -7.62 -2.66 -6.43
CA ARG A 31 -7.28 -2.26 -5.06
C ARG A 31 -6.98 -3.46 -4.19
N ASP A 32 -7.87 -4.45 -4.21
CA ASP A 32 -7.77 -5.62 -3.33
C ASP A 32 -6.50 -6.42 -3.60
N THR A 33 -6.09 -6.50 -4.87
CA THR A 33 -4.82 -7.11 -5.26
C THR A 33 -3.62 -6.35 -4.70
N ALA A 34 -3.61 -5.01 -4.79
CA ALA A 34 -2.56 -4.18 -4.20
C ALA A 34 -2.49 -4.32 -2.67
N VAL A 35 -3.65 -4.33 -2.00
CA VAL A 35 -3.75 -4.50 -0.55
C VAL A 35 -3.23 -5.86 -0.12
N ALA A 36 -3.63 -6.94 -0.79
CA ALA A 36 -3.16 -8.29 -0.47
C ALA A 36 -1.63 -8.40 -0.58
N LYS A 37 -1.04 -7.82 -1.64
CA LYS A 37 0.42 -7.78 -1.82
C LYS A 37 1.12 -6.93 -0.78
N ALA A 38 0.60 -5.76 -0.46
CA ALA A 38 1.17 -4.92 0.59
C ALA A 38 1.09 -5.60 1.97
N GLU A 39 0.00 -6.33 2.25
CA GLU A 39 -0.17 -7.10 3.48
C GLU A 39 0.79 -8.28 3.58
N GLU A 40 1.02 -9.01 2.48
CA GLU A 40 2.02 -10.10 2.41
C GLU A 40 3.41 -9.57 2.78
N ILE A 41 3.85 -8.48 2.13
CA ILE A 41 5.16 -7.86 2.36
C ILE A 41 5.27 -7.30 3.80
N ALA A 42 4.21 -6.64 4.29
CA ALA A 42 4.19 -6.09 5.64
C ALA A 42 4.33 -7.20 6.70
N LYS A 43 3.60 -8.30 6.56
CA LYS A 43 3.67 -9.45 7.48
C LYS A 43 5.03 -10.14 7.49
N GLU A 44 5.74 -10.15 6.36
CA GLU A 44 7.10 -10.71 6.27
C GLU A 44 8.16 -9.81 6.93
N ASN A 45 7.90 -8.50 7.02
CA ASN A 45 8.88 -7.49 7.43
C ASN A 45 8.61 -6.88 8.82
N LYS A 46 8.18 -7.70 9.78
CA LYS A 46 7.83 -7.24 11.14
C LYS A 46 9.03 -6.66 11.91
N PRO A 47 8.85 -5.60 12.72
CA PRO A 47 7.60 -4.84 12.88
C PRO A 47 7.35 -3.90 11.68
N SER A 48 6.10 -3.87 11.21
CA SER A 48 5.71 -3.04 10.06
C SER A 48 4.31 -2.42 10.19
N LYS A 49 4.10 -1.32 9.46
CA LYS A 49 2.81 -0.62 9.35
C LYS A 49 2.36 -0.61 7.89
N LEU A 50 1.10 -0.89 7.65
CA LEU A 50 0.44 -0.79 6.35
C LEU A 50 -0.65 0.29 6.43
N GLN A 51 -0.60 1.26 5.54
CA GLN A 51 -1.63 2.29 5.36
C GLN A 51 -2.33 2.08 4.02
N ILE A 52 -3.65 2.05 4.02
CA ILE A 52 -4.46 1.92 2.82
C ILE A 52 -5.17 3.25 2.62
N LEU A 53 -4.84 3.94 1.53
CA LEU A 53 -5.44 5.21 1.19
C LEU A 53 -6.65 5.00 0.27
N ASP A 54 -7.57 5.96 0.25
CA ASP A 54 -8.68 6.00 -0.69
C ASP A 54 -8.30 6.77 -1.98
N GLN A 55 -9.26 6.91 -2.89
CA GLN A 55 -9.12 7.68 -4.14
C GLN A 55 -8.73 9.17 -3.92
N ASN A 56 -9.08 9.74 -2.77
CA ASN A 56 -8.77 11.12 -2.39
C ASN A 56 -7.42 11.24 -1.68
N HIS A 57 -6.65 10.15 -1.61
CA HIS A 57 -5.40 10.06 -0.84
C HIS A 57 -5.59 10.29 0.66
N GLU A 58 -6.78 10.00 1.19
CA GLU A 58 -7.05 9.96 2.62
C GLU A 58 -6.83 8.56 3.17
N VAL A 59 -6.35 8.43 4.41
CA VAL A 59 -6.14 7.12 5.03
C VAL A 59 -7.50 6.53 5.41
N GLU A 60 -7.90 5.48 4.72
CA GLU A 60 -9.14 4.74 4.98
C GLU A 60 -8.90 3.69 6.07
N GLU A 61 -7.76 3.00 6.02
CA GLU A 61 -7.44 1.91 6.93
C GLU A 61 -5.93 1.87 7.28
N GLU A 62 -5.63 1.52 8.52
CA GLU A 62 -4.27 1.27 8.98
C GLU A 62 -4.17 -0.08 9.69
N ARG A 63 -3.11 -0.84 9.37
CA ARG A 63 -2.79 -2.12 9.99
C ARG A 63 -1.36 -2.13 10.49
N THR A 64 -1.12 -2.85 11.59
CA THR A 64 0.21 -3.04 12.17
C THR A 64 0.46 -4.52 12.37
N TYR A 65 1.68 -4.96 12.04
CA TYR A 65 2.07 -6.37 12.00
C TYR A 65 3.39 -6.62 12.72
#